data_AF-A0A2M6YCM2-F1
#
_entry.id   AF-A0A2M6YCM2-F1
#
_cell.length_a   1.000
_cell.length_b   1.000
_cell.length_c   1.000
_cell.angle_alpha   90.00
_cell.angle_beta   90.00
_cell.angle_gamma   90.00
#
_symmetry.space_group_name_H-M   'P 1'
#
loop_
_entity.id
_entity.type
_entity.pdbx_description
1 polymer ?
#
loop_
_entity_poly.entity_id
_entity_poly.type
_entity_poly.pdbx_seq_one_letter_code
_entity_poly.pdbx_strand_id
1 'polypeptide(L)'
;ASNQIEIKWGRRSRRQLGCIKKEQLKTFADRLKRDFKTIIVINGLFRDEAIPNFVIDAVIIHEMIHYTHGFNSPLPQKHRHPHQGKVIRREFLLRGIGELERKQQKWIKENWQNYLKENLPPSKPKKRKARYKIVWR
;
A
#
# COMPACT_ATOMS: atom_id res chain seq x y z
N ALA A 1 12.85 -2.61 21.85
CA ALA A 1 11.94 -3.72 21.52
C ALA A 1 12.30 -4.25 20.15
N SER A 2 12.43 -5.57 19.99
CA SER A 2 12.62 -6.20 18.68
C SER A 2 11.25 -6.26 17.99
N ASN A 3 11.09 -5.62 16.82
CA ASN A 3 9.89 -5.76 15.99
C ASN A 3 10.29 -6.40 14.67
N GLN A 4 9.71 -7.57 14.42
CA GLN A 4 9.94 -8.28 13.17
C GLN A 4 9.13 -7.61 12.06
N ILE A 5 9.79 -7.37 10.91
CA ILE A 5 9.16 -6.87 9.70
C ILE A 5 9.11 -8.02 8.68
N GLU A 6 7.95 -8.27 8.11
CA GLU A 6 7.78 -9.17 6.97
C GLU A 6 7.27 -8.39 5.76
N ILE A 7 7.91 -8.64 4.62
CA ILE A 7 7.49 -8.14 3.33
C ILE A 7 6.84 -9.30 2.57
N LYS A 8 5.63 -9.10 2.07
CA LYS A 8 4.94 -10.12 1.27
C LYS A 8 4.09 -9.56 0.17
N TRP A 9 3.75 -10.42 -0.77
CA TRP A 9 2.79 -10.11 -1.82
C TRP A 9 1.34 -10.10 -1.30
N GLY A 10 0.60 -9.08 -1.71
CA GLY A 10 -0.82 -8.92 -1.44
C GLY A 10 -1.71 -9.39 -2.58
N ARG A 11 -2.97 -8.96 -2.50
CA ARG A 11 -3.95 -9.12 -3.59
C ARG A 11 -3.60 -8.17 -4.74
N ARG A 12 -4.07 -8.51 -5.94
CA ARG A 12 -4.02 -7.62 -7.11
C ARG A 12 -4.96 -6.44 -6.86
N SER A 13 -4.42 -5.22 -6.77
CA SER A 13 -5.19 -4.00 -6.48
C SER A 13 -4.99 -2.96 -7.58
N ARG A 14 -6.06 -2.26 -7.97
CA ARG A 14 -5.97 -1.18 -8.96
C ARG A 14 -5.39 0.11 -8.39
N ARG A 15 -5.68 0.39 -7.11
CA ARG A 15 -5.47 1.72 -6.50
C ARG A 15 -4.34 1.76 -5.48
N GLN A 16 -4.00 0.63 -4.89
CA GLN A 16 -3.02 0.55 -3.80
C GLN A 16 -1.76 -0.15 -4.29
N LEU A 17 -0.63 0.55 -4.27
CA LEU A 17 0.66 0.01 -4.70
C LEU A 17 1.35 -0.80 -3.59
N GLY A 18 1.18 -0.37 -2.33
CA GLY A 18 1.63 -1.07 -1.15
C GLY A 18 0.83 -0.64 0.08
N CYS A 19 1.06 -1.34 1.20
CA CYS A 19 0.66 -0.87 2.51
C CYS A 19 1.44 -1.53 3.65
N ILE A 20 1.58 -0.79 4.73
CA ILE A 20 2.03 -1.29 6.01
C ILE A 20 0.84 -1.56 6.95
N LYS A 21 0.88 -2.68 7.68
CA LYS A 21 -0.12 -3.03 8.69
C LYS A 21 0.48 -3.87 9.82
N LYS A 22 -0.19 -3.89 10.97
CA LYS A 22 0.11 -4.85 12.04
C LYS A 22 -0.39 -6.24 11.66
N GLU A 23 0.28 -7.28 12.15
CA GLU A 23 -0.26 -8.62 12.12
C GLU A 23 -1.63 -8.67 12.81
N GLN A 24 -2.57 -9.40 12.21
CA GLN A 24 -3.88 -9.60 12.82
C GLN A 24 -3.76 -10.65 13.91
N LEU A 25 -3.79 -10.17 15.15
CA LEU A 25 -3.79 -10.99 16.36
C LEU A 25 -5.15 -11.69 16.45
N LYS A 26 -5.14 -13.03 16.39
CA LYS A 26 -6.36 -13.86 16.26
C LYS A 26 -7.09 -14.04 17.59
N THR A 27 -6.37 -14.02 18.70
CA THR A 27 -6.95 -14.23 20.03
C THR A 27 -6.93 -12.95 20.86
N PHE A 28 -7.78 -12.89 21.89
CA PHE A 28 -7.78 -11.80 22.86
C PHE A 28 -6.45 -11.74 23.64
N ALA A 29 -5.89 -12.90 24.00
CA ALA A 29 -4.59 -13.01 24.66
C ALA A 29 -3.45 -12.46 23.79
N ASP A 30 -3.51 -12.64 22.47
CA ASP A 30 -2.50 -12.07 21.56
C ASP A 30 -2.54 -10.54 21.53
N ARG A 31 -3.72 -9.91 21.68
CA ARG A 31 -3.86 -8.44 21.75
C ARG A 31 -3.25 -7.83 23.01
N LEU A 32 -3.11 -8.62 24.07
CA LEU A 32 -2.44 -8.22 25.31
C LEU A 32 -0.91 -8.27 25.19
N LYS A 33 -0.36 -9.02 24.22
CA LYS A 33 1.07 -9.01 23.94
C LYS A 33 1.45 -7.66 23.31
N ARG A 34 2.48 -7.02 23.87
CA ARG A 34 3.04 -5.77 23.33
C ARG A 34 3.85 -5.99 22.07
N ASP A 35 4.30 -7.22 21.84
CA ASP A 35 5.07 -7.59 20.66
C ASP A 35 4.12 -8.03 19.55
N PHE A 36 4.19 -7.31 18.43
CA PHE A 36 3.49 -7.68 17.21
C PHE A 36 4.48 -7.59 16.05
N LYS A 37 4.14 -8.31 14.97
CA LYS A 37 4.86 -8.24 13.72
C LYS A 37 4.30 -7.14 12.82
N THR A 38 5.18 -6.39 12.17
CA THR A 38 4.80 -5.43 11.13
C THR A 38 4.87 -6.10 9.78
N ILE A 39 3.85 -5.89 8.95
CA ILE A 39 3.72 -6.50 7.63
C ILE A 39 3.65 -5.40 6.59
N ILE A 40 4.64 -5.37 5.70
CA ILE A 40 4.62 -4.61 4.47
C ILE A 40 4.05 -5.50 3.37
N VAL A 41 2.99 -5.05 2.73
CA VAL A 41 2.30 -5.75 1.66
C VAL A 41 2.52 -5.01 0.36
N ILE A 42 3.11 -5.68 -0.62
CA ILE A 42 3.30 -5.14 -1.97
C ILE A 42 2.14 -5.62 -2.84
N ASN A 43 1.63 -4.78 -3.74
CA ASN A 43 0.57 -5.14 -4.67
C ASN A 43 0.93 -6.41 -5.44
N GLY A 44 0.01 -7.38 -5.49
CA GLY A 44 0.24 -8.65 -6.19
C GLY A 44 0.46 -8.52 -7.70
N LEU A 45 0.10 -7.38 -8.30
CA LEU A 45 0.42 -7.06 -9.70
C LEU A 45 1.91 -6.86 -9.94
N PHE A 46 2.69 -6.52 -8.91
CA PHE A 46 4.13 -6.27 -9.05
C PHE A 46 4.97 -7.55 -9.13
N ARG A 47 4.33 -8.74 -9.14
CA ARG A 47 5.00 -10.00 -9.47
C ARG A 47 5.27 -10.16 -10.96
N ASP A 48 4.63 -9.35 -11.78
CA ASP A 48 4.78 -9.33 -13.21
C ASP A 48 6.12 -8.68 -13.61
N GLU A 49 6.88 -9.36 -14.46
CA GLU A 49 8.20 -8.91 -14.92
C GLU A 49 8.14 -7.60 -15.73
N ALA A 50 6.96 -7.24 -16.26
CA ALA A 50 6.74 -5.94 -16.88
C ALA A 50 6.84 -4.75 -15.90
N ILE A 51 6.74 -5.02 -14.59
CA ILE A 51 6.88 -4.01 -13.54
C ILE A 51 8.36 -3.90 -13.15
N PRO A 52 9.02 -2.74 -13.37
CA PRO A 52 10.44 -2.63 -13.05
C PRO A 52 10.72 -2.73 -11.54
N ASN A 53 11.83 -3.37 -11.17
CA ASN A 53 12.23 -3.53 -9.76
C ASN A 53 12.31 -2.21 -8.99
N PHE A 54 12.75 -1.11 -9.62
CA PHE A 54 12.82 0.19 -8.95
C PHE A 54 11.44 0.71 -8.47
N VAL A 55 10.34 0.28 -9.09
CA VAL A 55 8.98 0.61 -8.64
C VAL A 55 8.67 -0.15 -7.35
N ILE A 56 9.09 -1.41 -7.28
CA ILE A 56 8.94 -2.28 -6.10
C ILE A 56 9.77 -1.73 -4.94
N ASP A 57 11.03 -1.39 -5.19
CA ASP A 57 11.96 -0.81 -4.20
C ASP A 57 11.40 0.50 -3.63
N ALA A 58 10.94 1.41 -4.49
CA ALA A 58 10.34 2.67 -4.07
C ALA A 58 9.11 2.47 -3.18
N VAL A 59 8.26 1.47 -3.48
CA VAL A 59 7.10 1.14 -2.64
C VAL A 59 7.53 0.56 -1.30
N ILE A 60 8.49 -0.38 -1.28
CA ILE A 60 9.01 -0.94 -0.02
C ILE A 60 9.56 0.18 0.87
N ILE A 61 10.37 1.07 0.31
CA ILE A 61 10.96 2.20 1.03
C ILE A 61 9.88 3.15 1.54
N HIS A 62 8.84 3.43 0.74
CA HIS A 62 7.72 4.25 1.15
C HIS A 62 7.04 3.69 2.41
N GLU A 63 6.78 2.38 2.44
CA GLU A 63 6.20 1.71 3.59
C GLU A 63 7.18 1.64 4.78
N MET A 64 8.48 1.49 4.54
CA MET A 64 9.49 1.59 5.59
C MET A 64 9.57 2.99 6.20
N ILE A 65 9.37 4.05 5.41
CA ILE A 65 9.32 5.41 5.95
C ILE A 65 8.10 5.54 6.88
N HIS A 66 6.93 5.03 6.48
CA HIS A 66 5.77 4.95 7.38
C HIS A 66 6.10 4.25 8.70
N TYR A 67 6.81 3.12 8.63
CA TYR A 67 7.29 2.42 9.82
C TYR A 67 8.15 3.33 10.69
N THR A 68 9.18 3.99 10.13
CA THR A 68 10.07 4.90 10.88
C THR A 68 9.38 6.14 11.45
N HIS A 69 8.20 6.49 10.92
CA HIS A 69 7.34 7.58 11.39
C HIS A 69 6.36 7.14 12.48
N GLY A 70 6.40 5.87 12.89
CA GLY A 70 5.55 5.32 13.95
C GLY A 70 4.30 4.60 13.46
N PHE A 71 3.98 4.67 12.15
CA PHE A 71 2.76 4.05 11.63
C PHE A 71 2.90 2.53 11.58
N ASN A 72 1.94 1.82 12.17
CA ASN A 72 1.93 0.35 12.24
C ASN A 72 3.26 -0.23 12.76
N SER A 73 3.90 0.49 13.68
CA SER A 73 5.19 0.16 14.28
C SER A 73 5.10 0.32 15.81
N PRO A 74 6.06 -0.20 16.58
CA PRO A 74 6.18 0.11 18.01
C PRO A 74 6.78 1.49 18.29
N LEU A 75 7.22 2.22 17.26
CA LEU A 75 7.89 3.51 17.42
C LEU A 75 6.88 4.62 17.76
N PRO A 76 7.31 5.66 18.49
CA PRO A 76 6.49 6.85 18.69
C PRO A 76 6.09 7.48 17.36
N GLN A 77 4.83 7.89 17.25
CA GLN A 77 4.30 8.50 16.04
C GLN A 77 4.82 9.93 15.89
N LYS A 78 5.61 10.18 14.84
CA LYS A 78 6.24 11.49 14.57
C LYS A 78 5.27 12.52 13.99
N HIS A 79 4.22 12.06 13.32
CA HIS A 79 3.25 12.90 12.62
C HIS A 79 1.84 12.39 12.82
N ARG A 80 0.86 13.29 13.00
CA ARG A 80 -0.55 12.90 13.09
C ARG A 80 -1.05 12.20 11.83
N HIS A 81 -0.59 12.63 10.66
CA HIS A 81 -0.98 12.08 9.36
C HIS A 81 0.24 11.66 8.53
N PRO A 82 0.18 10.50 7.85
CA PRO A 82 1.35 9.86 7.24
C PRO A 82 1.96 10.58 6.03
N HIS A 83 1.23 11.51 5.39
CA HIS A 83 1.72 12.24 4.21
C HIS A 83 1.65 13.77 4.36
N GLN A 84 1.24 14.27 5.53
CA GLN A 84 1.07 15.71 5.73
C GLN A 84 2.40 16.44 5.52
N GLY A 85 2.37 17.56 4.79
CA GLY A 85 3.57 18.38 4.57
C GLY A 85 4.67 17.72 3.73
N LYS A 86 4.33 16.70 2.91
CA LYS A 86 5.31 15.96 2.07
C LYS A 86 6.41 15.27 2.89
N VAL A 87 6.12 14.87 4.13
CA VAL A 87 7.09 14.22 5.05
C VAL A 87 7.77 13.00 4.45
N ILE A 88 7.06 12.18 3.68
CA ILE A 88 7.64 11.03 2.99
C ILE A 88 8.66 11.47 1.94
N ARG A 89 8.30 12.43 1.08
CA ARG A 89 9.22 12.97 0.07
C ARG A 89 10.47 13.56 0.71
N ARG A 90 10.32 14.27 1.84
CA ARG A 90 11.45 14.81 2.59
C ARG A 90 12.38 13.70 3.08
N GLU A 91 11.85 12.59 3.60
CA GLU A 91 12.66 11.43 4.00
C GLU A 91 13.40 10.79 2.83
N PHE A 92 12.76 10.65 1.67
CA PHE A 92 13.46 10.19 0.46
C PHE A 92 14.63 11.11 0.09
N LEU A 93 14.43 12.42 0.13
CA LEU A 93 15.49 13.40 -0.19
C LEU A 93 16.61 13.38 0.85
N LEU A 94 16.28 13.39 2.15
CA LEU A 94 17.24 13.37 3.25
C LEU A 94 18.11 12.10 3.25
N ARG A 95 17.57 10.99 2.72
CA ARG A 95 18.28 9.71 2.60
C ARG A 95 19.02 9.54 1.26
N GLY A 96 19.07 10.58 0.42
CA GLY A 96 19.78 10.54 -0.86
C GLY A 96 19.10 9.70 -1.96
N ILE A 97 17.84 9.31 -1.76
CA ILE A 97 17.10 8.40 -2.66
C ILE A 97 15.90 9.08 -3.33
N GLY A 98 15.86 10.42 -3.36
CA GLY A 98 14.80 11.19 -4.00
C GLY A 98 14.60 10.88 -5.49
N GLU A 99 15.67 10.52 -6.19
CA GLU A 99 15.61 10.08 -7.60
C GLU A 99 14.75 8.83 -7.78
N LEU A 100 14.81 7.89 -6.84
CA LEU A 100 14.02 6.66 -6.87
C LEU A 100 12.52 6.96 -6.76
N GLU A 101 12.12 7.84 -5.84
CA GLU A 101 10.73 8.32 -5.70
C GLU A 101 10.24 8.95 -7.02
N ARG A 102 11.05 9.84 -7.59
CA ARG A 102 10.70 10.55 -8.83
C ARG A 102 10.56 9.58 -10.00
N LYS A 103 11.48 8.63 -10.14
CA LYS A 103 11.46 7.61 -11.20
C LYS A 103 10.23 6.73 -11.08
N GLN A 104 9.88 6.29 -9.86
CA GLN A 104 8.67 5.52 -9.60
C GLN A 104 7.39 6.32 -9.92
N GLN A 105 7.29 7.57 -9.48
CA GLN A 105 6.12 8.41 -9.77
C GLN A 105 5.95 8.64 -11.28
N LYS A 106 7.05 8.88 -12.00
CA LYS A 106 7.03 9.01 -13.46
C LYS A 106 6.51 7.73 -14.12
N TRP A 107 7.08 6.58 -13.75
CA TRP A 107 6.67 5.30 -14.32
C TRP A 107 5.18 4.99 -14.06
N ILE A 108 4.69 5.19 -12.83
CA ILE A 108 3.27 4.99 -12.51
C ILE A 108 2.38 5.89 -13.36
N LYS A 109 2.74 7.18 -13.50
CA LYS A 109 1.96 8.14 -14.27
C LYS A 109 1.84 7.73 -15.74
N GLU A 110 2.93 7.24 -16.32
CA GLU A 110 3.02 6.95 -17.75
C GLU A 110 2.48 5.56 -18.11
N ASN A 111 2.66 4.56 -17.24
CA ASN A 111 2.47 3.15 -17.59
C ASN A 111 1.30 2.48 -16.88
N TRP A 112 0.97 2.90 -15.64
CA TRP A 112 0.09 2.12 -14.76
C TRP A 112 -1.33 1.95 -15.30
N GLN A 113 -1.89 2.99 -15.92
CA GLN A 113 -3.25 2.91 -16.45
C GLN A 113 -3.37 1.94 -17.62
N ASN A 114 -2.36 1.90 -18.50
CA ASN A 114 -2.35 0.98 -19.63
C ASN A 114 -2.13 -0.45 -19.14
N TYR A 115 -1.14 -0.65 -18.26
CA TYR A 115 -0.91 -1.92 -17.60
C TYR A 115 -2.18 -2.48 -16.92
N LEU A 116 -2.95 -1.64 -16.23
CA LEU A 116 -4.19 -2.03 -15.57
C LEU A 116 -5.34 -2.39 -16.53
N LYS A 117 -5.38 -1.84 -17.74
CA LYS A 117 -6.40 -2.19 -18.75
C LYS A 117 -6.15 -3.58 -19.30
N GLU A 118 -4.87 -3.90 -19.52
CA GLU A 118 -4.43 -5.18 -20.06
C GLU A 118 -4.51 -6.29 -19.01
N ASN A 119 -4.00 -6.04 -17.80
CA ASN A 119 -3.75 -7.09 -16.82
C ASN A 119 -4.85 -7.23 -15.76
N LEU A 120 -5.67 -6.21 -15.54
CA LEU A 120 -6.74 -6.25 -14.54
C LEU A 120 -7.98 -5.46 -15.00
N PRO A 121 -8.58 -5.80 -16.16
CA PRO A 121 -9.68 -5.01 -16.74
C PRO A 121 -10.85 -4.84 -15.75
N PRO A 122 -11.56 -3.70 -15.78
CA PRO A 122 -12.70 -3.49 -14.91
C PRO A 122 -13.76 -4.56 -15.16
N SER A 123 -14.36 -5.08 -14.08
CA SER A 123 -15.50 -6.00 -14.20
C SER A 123 -16.63 -5.29 -14.96
N LYS A 124 -17.24 -5.99 -15.92
CA LYS A 124 -18.42 -5.49 -16.64
C LYS A 124 -19.47 -5.01 -15.61
N PRO A 125 -20.08 -3.82 -15.79
CA PRO A 125 -21.09 -3.34 -14.86
C PRO A 125 -22.22 -4.37 -14.78
N LYS A 126 -22.55 -4.83 -13.57
CA LYS A 126 -23.73 -5.68 -13.36
C LYS A 126 -24.95 -4.85 -13.72
N LYS A 127 -25.74 -5.28 -14.70
CA LYS A 127 -27.06 -4.68 -15.00
C LYS A 127 -27.88 -4.72 -13.71
N ARG A 128 -28.20 -3.56 -13.13
CA ARG A 128 -29.13 -3.48 -12.00
C ARG A 128 -30.47 -4.04 -12.48
N LYS A 129 -31.01 -5.07 -11.82
CA LYS A 129 -32.40 -5.49 -12.08
C LYS A 129 -33.30 -4.28 -11.80
N ALA A 130 -34.11 -3.88 -12.77
CA ALA A 130 -35.09 -2.82 -12.59
C ALA A 130 -35.99 -3.20 -11.41
N ARG A 131 -36.03 -2.35 -10.38
CA ARG A 131 -36.98 -2.51 -9.27
C ARG A 131 -38.28 -1.84 -9.72
N TYR A 132 -39.23 -2.63 -10.22
CA TYR A 132 -40.58 -2.13 -10.43
C TYR A 132 -41.21 -1.84 -9.05
N LYS A 133 -41.66 -0.60 -8.84
CA LYS A 133 -42.46 -0.23 -7.67
C LYS A 133 -43.92 -0.33 -8.11
N ILE A 134 -44.59 -1.41 -7.75
CA ILE A 134 -46.03 -1.54 -7.96
C ILE A 134 -46.70 -0.52 -7.02
N VAL A 135 -47.36 0.47 -7.59
CA VAL A 135 -48.19 1.44 -6.84
C VAL A 135 -49.63 0.97 -7.00
N TRP A 136 -50.25 0.54 -5.90
CA TRP A 136 -51.69 0.31 -5.87
C TRP A 136 -52.41 1.66 -5.76
N ARG A 137 -53.43 1.86 -6.60
CA ARG A 137 -54.38 2.98 -6.53
C ARG A 137 -55.66 2.51 -5.85
#